data_AF-A0A1F3TWW9-F1
#
_entry.id   AF-A0A1F3TWW9-F1
#
_cell.length_a   1.000
_cell.length_b   1.000
_cell.length_c   1.000
_cell.angle_alpha   90.00
_cell.angle_beta   90.00
_cell.angle_gamma   90.00
#
_symmetry.space_group_name_H-M   'P 1'
#
loop_
_entity.id
_entity.type
_entity.pdbx_description
1 polymer ?
#
loop_
_entity_poly.entity_id
_entity_poly.type
_entity_poly.pdbx_seq_one_letter_code
_entity_poly.pdbx_strand_id
1 'polypeptide(L)'
;MSILGLGINVFGASVEFPLRYDETLVNQGFASPVISVQINGDQGIFLIDSGASITVVSRWFSDRANIRLGKIGSVGGSSGGNGTSAAAIVNMFIKNSKGAKEIFKKKSVVIVDLPDVFQRNSIAGIISPQQLLKDGQFGTLSLSESPFFRISGQQPRKEDRFFPLNTIFSEGPGGQQNVLFTLDAIVDEVKTSFIVDTGADGASIGAETESGKKLLAKSIPTDEKIGGITGKPEVIRIVPQAQVKILDHDIKMKIRLQPISKQMSADGMLGMQFLKNCSLIISLKTGSISCP
;
A
#
# COMPACT_ATOMS: atom_id res chain seq x y z
N MET A 1 -37.50 -19.33 35.18
CA MET A 1 -37.64 -19.05 33.75
C MET A 1 -36.74 -17.87 33.40
N SER A 2 -35.49 -18.14 33.02
CA SER A 2 -34.56 -17.09 32.55
C SER A 2 -34.83 -16.84 31.08
N ILE A 3 -35.25 -15.62 30.75
CA ILE A 3 -35.34 -15.16 29.36
C ILE A 3 -33.91 -14.90 28.91
N LEU A 4 -33.40 -15.81 28.06
CA LEU A 4 -32.18 -15.63 27.29
C LEU A 4 -32.32 -14.36 26.45
N GLY A 5 -31.57 -13.32 26.82
CA GLY A 5 -31.35 -12.16 25.97
C GLY A 5 -30.61 -12.60 24.72
N LEU A 6 -31.36 -12.87 23.64
CA LEU A 6 -30.85 -12.92 22.28
C LEU A 6 -30.26 -11.54 21.97
N GLY A 7 -28.97 -11.37 22.28
CA GLY A 7 -28.16 -10.31 21.73
C GLY A 7 -28.16 -10.49 20.23
N ILE A 8 -29.04 -9.75 19.55
CA ILE A 8 -28.97 -9.55 18.11
C ILE A 8 -27.62 -8.90 17.87
N ASN A 9 -26.61 -9.71 17.55
CA ASN A 9 -25.40 -9.24 16.93
C ASN A 9 -25.84 -8.59 15.62
N VAL A 10 -26.00 -7.27 15.64
CA VAL A 10 -26.19 -6.47 14.44
C VAL A 10 -24.92 -6.70 13.62
N PHE A 11 -24.97 -7.66 12.71
CA PHE A 11 -23.91 -7.95 11.77
C PHE A 11 -23.55 -6.63 11.08
N GLY A 12 -22.36 -6.12 11.38
CA GLY A 12 -21.93 -4.80 10.93
C GLY A 12 -22.06 -4.71 9.41
N ALA A 13 -22.83 -3.73 8.93
CA ALA A 13 -23.00 -3.48 7.52
C ALA A 13 -21.63 -3.33 6.84
N SER A 14 -21.42 -4.03 5.72
CA SER A 14 -20.25 -3.82 4.89
C SER A 14 -20.41 -2.52 4.10
N VAL A 15 -19.29 -1.83 3.91
CA VAL A 15 -19.22 -0.61 3.11
C VAL A 15 -18.15 -0.79 2.06
N GLU A 16 -18.48 -0.50 0.81
CA GLU A 16 -17.59 -0.68 -0.32
C GLU A 16 -17.28 0.65 -0.99
N PHE A 17 -16.02 0.84 -1.34
CA PHE A 17 -15.50 2.02 -2.00
C PHE A 17 -15.03 1.59 -3.40
N PRO A 18 -15.66 2.10 -4.47
CA PRO A 18 -15.19 1.83 -5.81
C PRO A 18 -13.81 2.47 -5.98
N LEU A 19 -12.86 1.67 -6.45
CA LEU A 19 -11.57 2.16 -6.91
C LEU A 19 -11.59 2.19 -8.44
N ARG A 20 -10.58 2.82 -9.03
CA ARG A 20 -10.42 2.80 -10.49
C ARG A 20 -8.94 2.76 -10.85
N TYR A 21 -8.62 2.11 -11.96
CA TYR A 21 -7.38 2.39 -12.66
C TYR A 21 -7.57 3.64 -13.51
N ASP A 22 -6.63 4.58 -13.41
CA ASP A 22 -6.60 5.75 -14.27
C ASP A 22 -5.57 5.50 -15.37
N GLU A 23 -6.03 5.25 -16.60
CA GLU A 23 -5.14 4.89 -17.72
C GLU A 23 -4.05 5.94 -17.96
N THR A 24 -4.35 7.22 -17.72
CA THR A 24 -3.36 8.30 -17.87
C THR A 24 -2.26 8.15 -16.82
N LEU A 25 -2.63 7.86 -15.57
CA LEU A 25 -1.66 7.65 -14.49
C LEU A 25 -0.86 6.35 -14.68
N VAL A 26 -1.51 5.28 -15.15
CA VAL A 26 -0.84 4.00 -15.46
C VAL A 26 0.25 4.22 -16.52
N ASN A 27 -0.06 4.95 -17.58
CA ASN A 27 0.91 5.28 -18.64
C ASN A 27 2.07 6.16 -18.15
N GLN A 28 1.91 6.83 -17.01
CA GLN A 28 2.94 7.62 -16.35
C GLN A 28 3.69 6.86 -15.25
N GLY A 29 3.42 5.56 -15.10
CA GLY A 29 4.11 4.68 -14.15
C GLY A 29 3.38 4.47 -12.81
N PHE A 30 2.16 5.00 -12.64
CA PHE A 30 1.35 4.76 -11.45
C PHE A 30 0.35 3.63 -11.69
N ALA A 31 0.77 2.40 -11.42
CA ALA A 31 -0.07 1.21 -11.60
C ALA A 31 -1.12 1.00 -10.49
N SER A 32 -1.03 1.78 -9.41
CA SER A 32 -1.92 1.68 -8.25
C SER A 32 -3.36 2.08 -8.58
N PRO A 33 -4.38 1.38 -8.07
CA PRO A 33 -5.74 1.86 -8.17
C PRO A 33 -5.92 3.15 -7.34
N VAL A 34 -6.77 4.05 -7.83
CA VAL A 34 -6.96 5.37 -7.22
C VAL A 34 -8.36 5.56 -6.66
N ILE A 35 -8.47 6.49 -5.72
CA ILE A 35 -9.74 6.89 -5.12
C ILE A 35 -9.84 8.41 -5.00
N SER A 36 -11.05 8.95 -5.12
CA SER A 36 -11.34 10.36 -4.82
C SER A 36 -11.61 10.54 -3.34
N VAL A 37 -10.88 11.44 -2.70
CA VAL A 37 -11.06 11.80 -1.29
C VAL A 37 -11.24 13.31 -1.17
N GLN A 38 -12.17 13.71 -0.30
CA GLN A 38 -12.36 15.10 0.08
C GLN A 38 -11.78 15.35 1.48
N ILE A 39 -10.99 16.41 1.62
CA ILE A 39 -10.41 16.89 2.89
C ILE A 39 -10.64 18.39 2.96
N ASN A 40 -11.22 18.89 4.06
CA ASN A 40 -11.53 20.31 4.27
C ASN A 40 -12.33 21.00 3.14
N GLY A 41 -13.11 20.23 2.37
CA GLY A 41 -13.89 20.74 1.24
C GLY A 41 -13.24 20.51 -0.12
N ASP A 42 -11.91 20.40 -0.19
CA ASP A 42 -11.17 20.14 -1.42
C ASP A 42 -11.13 18.66 -1.77
N GLN A 43 -11.27 18.36 -3.07
CA GLN A 43 -11.20 16.99 -3.60
C GLN A 43 -9.83 16.70 -4.22
N GLY A 44 -9.28 15.53 -3.93
CA GLY A 44 -8.01 15.04 -4.47
C GLY A 44 -8.07 13.57 -4.85
N ILE A 45 -7.19 13.17 -5.76
CA ILE A 45 -6.99 11.76 -6.14
C ILE A 45 -5.88 11.18 -5.27
N PHE A 46 -6.10 10.01 -4.69
CA PHE A 46 -5.15 9.30 -3.85
C PHE A 46 -4.87 7.91 -4.42
N LEU A 47 -3.61 7.49 -4.38
CA LEU A 47 -3.20 6.12 -4.68
C LEU A 47 -3.54 5.21 -3.48
N ILE A 48 -4.00 3.98 -3.73
CA ILE A 48 -4.15 2.97 -2.67
C ILE A 48 -2.85 2.16 -2.60
N ASP A 49 -2.17 2.24 -1.47
CA ASP A 49 -0.83 1.68 -1.29
C ASP A 49 -0.79 0.82 -0.02
N SER A 50 -0.86 -0.49 -0.20
CA SER A 50 -0.70 -1.46 0.90
C SER A 50 0.73 -1.57 1.42
N GLY A 51 1.72 -1.08 0.67
CA GLY A 51 3.12 -0.97 1.07
C GLY A 51 3.39 0.26 1.93
N ALA A 52 2.47 1.22 1.96
CA ALA A 52 2.48 2.33 2.89
C ALA A 52 1.88 1.93 4.25
N SER A 53 2.65 2.14 5.31
CA SER A 53 2.16 1.96 6.69
C SER A 53 1.39 3.18 7.21
N ILE A 54 1.56 4.33 6.56
CA ILE A 54 0.90 5.60 6.90
C ILE A 54 0.35 6.27 5.63
N THR A 55 -0.82 6.88 5.76
CA THR A 55 -1.44 7.76 4.76
C THR A 55 -0.65 9.05 4.66
N VAL A 56 -0.23 9.36 3.45
CA VAL A 56 0.57 10.53 3.12
C VAL A 56 -0.27 11.50 2.31
N VAL A 57 -0.19 12.78 2.63
CA VAL A 57 -0.78 13.87 1.85
C VAL A 57 0.36 14.74 1.32
N SER A 58 0.30 15.09 0.05
CA SER A 58 1.27 16.01 -0.55
C SER A 58 1.16 17.41 0.05
N ARG A 59 2.31 18.09 0.16
CA ARG A 59 2.38 19.48 0.63
C ARG A 59 1.49 20.41 -0.18
N TRP A 60 1.58 20.35 -1.52
CA TRP A 60 0.79 21.21 -2.42
C TRP A 60 -0.72 21.06 -2.19
N PHE A 61 -1.20 19.84 -1.97
CA PHE A 61 -2.62 19.59 -1.70
C PHE A 61 -3.00 20.07 -0.31
N SER A 62 -2.11 19.86 0.68
CA SER A 62 -2.34 20.30 2.06
C SER A 62 -2.50 21.82 2.16
N ASP A 63 -1.71 22.57 1.40
CA ASP A 63 -1.77 24.03 1.36
C ASP A 63 -3.06 24.48 0.66
N ARG A 64 -3.42 23.85 -0.47
CA ARG A 64 -4.68 24.12 -1.19
C ARG A 64 -5.91 23.86 -0.30
N ALA A 65 -5.92 22.73 0.41
CA ALA A 65 -6.99 22.31 1.30
C ALA A 65 -6.95 22.97 2.69
N ASN A 66 -6.06 23.95 2.91
CA ASN A 66 -5.88 24.65 4.18
C ASN A 66 -5.78 23.70 5.39
N ILE A 67 -5.02 22.61 5.25
CA ILE A 67 -4.83 21.64 6.33
C ILE A 67 -3.96 22.25 7.42
N ARG A 68 -4.49 22.29 8.66
CA ARG A 68 -3.73 22.75 9.81
C ARG A 68 -2.67 21.73 10.20
N LEU A 69 -1.41 22.14 10.12
CA LEU A 69 -0.27 21.31 10.49
C LEU A 69 -0.07 21.29 12.01
N GLY A 70 0.16 20.11 12.56
CA GLY A 70 0.58 19.91 13.94
C GLY A 70 2.10 19.96 14.11
N LYS A 71 2.57 19.80 15.35
CA LYS A 71 4.00 19.71 15.66
C LYS A 71 4.64 18.45 15.05
N ILE A 72 5.91 18.61 14.68
CA ILE A 72 6.71 17.79 13.77
C ILE A 72 7.18 16.47 14.40
N GLY A 73 7.15 15.41 13.60
CA GLY A 73 8.03 14.25 13.71
C GLY A 73 8.59 13.92 12.31
N SER A 74 9.84 13.45 12.23
CA SER A 74 10.48 13.05 10.97
C SER A 74 9.90 11.72 10.47
N VAL A 75 9.57 11.61 9.19
CA VAL A 75 9.08 10.38 8.55
C VAL A 75 10.07 9.96 7.47
N GLY A 76 10.65 8.77 7.62
CA GLY A 76 11.50 8.16 6.60
C GLY A 76 10.68 7.43 5.55
N GLY A 77 11.01 7.60 4.27
CA GLY A 77 10.50 6.75 3.19
C GLY A 77 11.31 5.47 3.02
N SER A 78 10.74 4.44 2.40
CA SER A 78 11.41 3.16 2.08
C SER A 78 12.69 3.31 1.24
N SER A 79 12.83 4.44 0.55
CA SER A 79 13.95 4.84 -0.31
C SER A 79 14.97 5.76 0.38
N GLY A 80 15.06 5.75 1.72
CA GLY A 80 16.22 6.29 2.45
C GLY A 80 16.46 7.81 2.38
N GLY A 81 15.50 8.60 1.91
CA GLY A 81 15.63 10.06 1.84
C GLY A 81 15.03 10.78 3.05
N ASN A 82 15.68 11.88 3.45
CA ASN A 82 15.22 12.79 4.50
C ASN A 82 14.41 13.93 3.86
N GLY A 83 13.08 13.83 3.89
CA GLY A 83 12.18 14.92 3.52
C GLY A 83 11.70 15.69 4.74
N THR A 84 11.34 16.97 4.58
CA THR A 84 10.64 17.72 5.63
C THR A 84 9.22 17.15 5.72
N SER A 85 8.89 16.55 6.86
CA SER A 85 7.55 16.02 7.11
C SER A 85 6.84 16.81 8.21
N ALA A 86 5.55 17.04 8.04
CA ALA A 86 4.67 17.50 9.11
C ALA A 86 3.60 16.44 9.40
N ALA A 87 3.01 16.46 10.59
CA ALA A 87 1.86 15.61 10.91
C ALA A 87 0.61 16.46 10.97
N ALA A 88 -0.53 15.91 10.56
CA ALA A 88 -1.83 16.57 10.69
C ALA A 88 -2.90 15.56 11.09
N ILE A 89 -3.97 16.06 11.70
CA ILE A 89 -5.18 15.28 11.96
C ILE A 89 -6.27 15.82 11.05
N VAL A 90 -6.79 14.97 10.18
CA VAL A 90 -7.77 15.34 9.15
C VAL A 90 -9.04 14.50 9.25
N ASN A 91 -10.12 15.02 8.67
CA ASN A 91 -11.29 14.22 8.36
C ASN A 91 -11.26 13.94 6.85
N MET A 92 -11.27 12.66 6.47
CA MET A 92 -11.34 12.25 5.08
C MET A 92 -12.77 11.83 4.74
N PHE A 93 -13.27 12.29 3.60
CA PHE A 93 -14.59 11.95 3.08
C PHE A 93 -14.44 11.16 1.79
N ILE A 94 -15.02 9.97 1.75
CA ILE A 94 -14.93 9.07 0.60
C ILE A 94 -16.34 8.64 0.20
N LYS A 95 -16.66 8.67 -1.08
CA LYS A 95 -17.94 8.16 -1.58
C LYS A 95 -17.90 6.63 -1.66
N ASN A 96 -18.88 5.97 -1.07
CA ASN A 96 -19.06 4.52 -1.21
C ASN A 96 -19.77 4.17 -2.53
N SER A 97 -19.93 2.88 -2.83
CA SER A 97 -20.54 2.38 -4.06
C SER A 97 -22.02 2.77 -4.22
N LYS A 98 -22.69 3.15 -3.13
CA LYS A 98 -24.06 3.69 -3.13
C LYS A 98 -24.09 5.22 -3.29
N GLY A 99 -22.94 5.86 -3.49
CA GLY A 99 -22.80 7.31 -3.61
C GLY A 99 -22.88 8.08 -2.28
N ALA A 100 -23.07 7.39 -1.14
CA ALA A 100 -23.10 8.03 0.17
C ALA A 100 -21.67 8.38 0.63
N LYS A 101 -21.54 9.51 1.34
CA LYS A 101 -20.26 9.97 1.87
C LYS A 101 -19.97 9.30 3.21
N GLU A 102 -18.89 8.54 3.26
CA GLU A 102 -18.33 7.99 4.49
C GLU A 102 -17.29 8.94 5.07
N ILE A 103 -17.29 9.10 6.39
CA ILE A 103 -16.38 10.02 7.09
C ILE A 103 -15.39 9.23 7.93
N PHE A 104 -14.13 9.28 7.53
CA PHE A 104 -13.00 8.79 8.31
C PHE A 104 -12.49 9.94 9.20
N LYS A 105 -13.02 10.00 10.42
CA LYS A 105 -12.73 11.08 11.37
C LYS A 105 -11.35 10.95 12.01
N LYS A 106 -10.73 12.10 12.28
CA LYS A 106 -9.49 12.25 13.07
C LYS A 106 -8.36 11.30 12.64
N LYS A 107 -8.15 11.19 11.33
CA LYS A 107 -7.06 10.39 10.79
C LYS A 107 -5.76 11.16 10.88
N SER A 108 -4.75 10.52 11.45
CA SER A 108 -3.37 11.02 11.42
C SER A 108 -2.83 10.82 10.03
N VAL A 109 -2.33 11.89 9.42
CA VAL A 109 -1.68 11.85 8.12
C VAL A 109 -0.32 12.53 8.21
N VAL A 110 0.60 12.09 7.37
CA VAL A 110 1.89 12.75 7.21
C VAL A 110 1.83 13.63 5.98
N ILE A 111 2.18 14.89 6.14
CA ILE A 111 2.34 15.84 5.05
C ILE A 111 3.81 15.79 4.60
N VAL A 112 4.05 15.53 3.32
CA VAL A 112 5.41 15.49 2.75
C VAL A 112 5.47 16.22 1.41
N ASP A 113 6.67 16.69 1.06
CA ASP A 113 6.99 17.14 -0.29
C ASP A 113 7.18 15.91 -1.21
N LEU A 114 6.08 15.44 -1.79
CA LEU A 114 6.12 14.36 -2.80
C LEU A 114 6.83 14.86 -4.07
N PRO A 115 7.45 13.96 -4.86
CA PRO A 115 8.08 14.34 -6.12
C PRO A 115 7.10 15.09 -7.05
N ASP A 116 7.60 16.08 -7.81
CA ASP A 116 6.77 16.97 -8.66
C ASP A 116 5.78 16.24 -9.59
N VAL A 117 6.10 15.00 -9.97
CA VAL A 117 5.22 14.14 -10.77
C VAL A 117 3.86 13.90 -10.11
N PHE A 118 3.77 13.90 -8.77
CA PHE A 118 2.49 13.84 -8.07
C PHE A 118 1.65 15.09 -8.32
N GLN A 119 2.24 16.29 -8.21
CA GLN A 119 1.53 17.54 -8.46
C GLN A 119 1.12 17.69 -9.92
N ARG A 120 2.03 17.39 -10.86
CA ARG A 120 1.73 17.44 -12.31
C ARG A 120 0.55 16.56 -12.70
N ASN A 121 0.36 15.45 -11.98
CA ASN A 121 -0.70 14.50 -12.22
C ASN A 121 -1.89 14.64 -11.26
N SER A 122 -1.94 15.74 -10.49
CA SER A 122 -3.01 16.02 -9.52
C SER A 122 -3.24 14.91 -8.49
N ILE A 123 -2.19 14.15 -8.16
CA ILE A 123 -2.19 13.12 -7.12
C ILE A 123 -1.96 13.81 -5.78
N ALA A 124 -3.00 13.87 -4.98
CA ALA A 124 -3.03 14.54 -3.69
C ALA A 124 -2.27 13.79 -2.61
N GLY A 125 -2.09 12.47 -2.75
CA GLY A 125 -1.34 11.66 -1.79
C GLY A 125 -1.53 10.16 -1.97
N ILE A 126 -1.25 9.44 -0.90
CA ILE A 126 -1.25 7.98 -0.82
C ILE A 126 -2.07 7.57 0.41
N ILE A 127 -2.95 6.59 0.26
CA ILE A 127 -3.75 6.02 1.34
C ILE A 127 -3.22 4.63 1.66
N SER A 128 -2.84 4.45 2.93
CA SER A 128 -2.65 3.14 3.54
C SER A 128 -4.03 2.54 3.84
N PRO A 129 -4.47 1.48 3.14
CA PRO A 129 -5.80 0.90 3.37
C PRO A 129 -5.95 0.33 4.79
N GLN A 130 -4.84 -0.09 5.42
CA GLN A 130 -4.80 -0.53 6.82
C GLN A 130 -5.29 0.58 7.77
N GLN A 131 -4.92 1.83 7.50
CA GLN A 131 -5.29 2.96 8.35
C GLN A 131 -6.76 3.37 8.25
N LEU A 132 -7.50 2.88 7.26
CA LEU A 132 -8.94 3.10 7.16
C LEU A 132 -9.73 2.19 8.11
N LEU A 133 -9.14 1.08 8.56
CA LEU A 133 -9.77 0.09 9.41
C LEU A 133 -9.79 0.52 10.89
N LYS A 134 -10.66 -0.16 11.64
CA LYS A 134 -10.74 -0.13 13.11
C LYS A 134 -10.54 -1.55 13.64
N ASP A 135 -10.33 -1.67 14.95
CA ASP A 135 -10.30 -2.96 15.61
C ASP A 135 -11.55 -3.80 15.30
N GLY A 136 -11.32 -5.07 14.98
CA GLY A 136 -12.37 -6.01 14.59
C GLY A 136 -12.89 -5.85 13.15
N GLN A 137 -12.38 -4.89 12.37
CA GLN A 137 -12.72 -4.75 10.96
C GLN A 137 -11.70 -5.45 10.05
N PHE A 138 -12.22 -5.92 8.92
CA PHE A 138 -11.48 -6.47 7.80
C PHE A 138 -11.69 -5.58 6.58
N GLY A 139 -10.61 -5.32 5.86
CA GLY A 139 -10.59 -4.68 4.56
C GLY A 139 -10.37 -5.73 3.47
N THR A 140 -11.22 -5.78 2.45
CA THR A 140 -10.98 -6.52 1.22
C THR A 140 -10.59 -5.54 0.13
N LEU A 141 -9.33 -5.57 -0.31
CA LEU A 141 -8.84 -4.83 -1.46
C LEU A 141 -8.78 -5.78 -2.65
N SER A 142 -9.74 -5.66 -3.58
CA SER A 142 -9.70 -6.39 -4.84
C SER A 142 -9.01 -5.55 -5.89
N LEU A 143 -8.02 -6.12 -6.56
CA LEU A 143 -7.17 -5.44 -7.55
C LEU A 143 -7.49 -5.85 -8.99
N SER A 144 -8.51 -6.66 -9.22
CA SER A 144 -8.95 -7.08 -10.55
C SER A 144 -9.40 -5.90 -11.43
N GLU A 145 -9.84 -6.17 -12.66
CA GLU A 145 -10.28 -5.15 -13.63
C GLU A 145 -11.30 -4.14 -13.07
N SER A 146 -12.12 -4.54 -12.10
CA SER A 146 -13.04 -3.67 -11.36
C SER A 146 -12.61 -3.56 -9.89
N PRO A 147 -11.59 -2.76 -9.58
CA PRO A 147 -11.00 -2.75 -8.25
C PRO A 147 -11.93 -2.09 -7.24
N PHE A 148 -11.93 -2.60 -6.01
CA PHE A 148 -12.70 -2.03 -4.91
C PHE A 148 -11.99 -2.22 -3.57
N PHE A 149 -12.32 -1.37 -2.61
CA PHE A 149 -11.97 -1.58 -1.21
C PHE A 149 -13.24 -1.72 -0.37
N ARG A 150 -13.41 -2.85 0.32
CA ARG A 150 -14.58 -3.12 1.15
C ARG A 150 -14.19 -3.27 2.60
N ILE A 151 -14.85 -2.52 3.50
CA ILE A 151 -14.70 -2.66 4.94
C ILE A 151 -15.88 -3.47 5.48
N SER A 152 -15.59 -4.48 6.29
CA SER A 152 -16.58 -5.37 6.91
C SER A 152 -16.20 -5.68 8.36
N GLY A 153 -17.20 -5.90 9.23
CA GLY A 153 -16.99 -6.46 10.57
C GLY A 153 -16.85 -7.98 10.58
N GLN A 154 -17.02 -8.63 9.43
CA GLN A 154 -16.86 -10.07 9.27
C GLN A 154 -15.63 -10.38 8.42
N GLN A 155 -14.86 -11.36 8.86
CA GLN A 155 -13.82 -11.95 8.03
C GLN A 155 -14.50 -12.61 6.80
N PRO A 156 -13.97 -12.43 5.59
CA PRO A 156 -14.46 -13.15 4.41
C PRO A 156 -14.47 -14.67 4.63
N ARG A 157 -15.41 -15.35 3.99
CA ARG A 157 -15.62 -16.80 4.19
C ARG A 157 -14.40 -17.60 3.71
N LYS A 158 -14.14 -18.74 4.37
CA LYS A 158 -13.02 -19.67 4.09
C LYS A 158 -13.04 -20.32 2.70
N GLU A 159 -14.09 -20.11 1.91
CA GLU A 159 -14.31 -20.79 0.62
C GLU A 159 -13.36 -20.31 -0.49
N ASP A 160 -12.71 -19.16 -0.28
CA ASP A 160 -11.68 -18.63 -1.17
C ASP A 160 -10.29 -19.13 -0.77
N ARG A 161 -9.47 -19.55 -1.75
CA ARG A 161 -8.08 -19.98 -1.52
C ARG A 161 -7.21 -18.76 -1.17
N PHE A 162 -7.18 -18.43 0.11
CA PHE A 162 -6.36 -17.37 0.68
C PHE A 162 -5.11 -17.95 1.34
N PHE A 163 -3.95 -17.39 1.00
CA PHE A 163 -2.67 -17.68 1.63
C PHE A 163 -2.39 -16.63 2.72
N PRO A 164 -1.89 -17.04 3.89
CA PRO A 164 -1.58 -16.11 4.97
C PRO A 164 -0.43 -15.18 4.56
N LEU A 165 -0.54 -13.91 4.92
CA LEU A 165 0.55 -12.95 4.86
C LEU A 165 1.21 -12.83 6.22
N ASN A 166 2.52 -12.67 6.22
CA ASN A 166 3.27 -12.29 7.41
C ASN A 166 2.97 -10.83 7.75
N THR A 167 2.89 -10.49 9.04
CA THR A 167 2.56 -9.13 9.49
C THR A 167 3.77 -8.51 10.18
N ILE A 168 4.15 -7.31 9.73
CA ILE A 168 5.20 -6.50 10.33
C ILE A 168 4.53 -5.38 11.10
N PHE A 169 4.84 -5.28 12.39
CA PHE A 169 4.42 -4.18 13.24
C PHE A 169 5.59 -3.21 13.41
N SER A 170 5.30 -1.92 13.29
CA SER A 170 6.24 -0.86 13.66
C SER A 170 5.50 0.21 14.45
N GLU A 171 6.24 0.99 15.22
CA GLU A 171 5.69 2.15 15.89
C GLU A 171 5.86 3.37 14.98
N GLY A 172 4.73 3.97 14.60
CA GLY A 172 4.68 5.22 13.85
C GLY A 172 4.77 6.45 14.75
N PRO A 173 4.85 7.65 14.15
CA PRO A 173 4.84 8.90 14.90
C PRO A 173 3.65 8.98 15.86
N GLY A 174 3.92 9.33 17.12
CA GLY A 174 2.90 9.44 18.16
C GLY A 174 2.38 8.11 18.71
N GLY A 175 3.15 7.02 18.59
CA GLY A 175 2.84 5.71 19.18
C GLY A 175 1.77 4.92 18.43
N GLN A 176 1.45 5.32 17.19
CA GLN A 176 0.47 4.60 16.38
C GLN A 176 1.08 3.31 15.86
N GLN A 177 0.36 2.19 16.01
CA GLN A 177 0.80 0.94 15.42
C GLN A 177 0.65 1.01 13.90
N ASN A 178 1.77 0.86 13.22
CA ASN A 178 1.89 0.75 11.78
C ASN A 178 1.93 -0.72 11.40
N VAL A 179 1.19 -1.10 10.35
CA VAL A 179 1.05 -2.48 9.91
C VAL A 179 1.43 -2.57 8.44
N LEU A 180 2.37 -3.46 8.13
CA LEU A 180 2.71 -3.87 6.77
C LEU A 180 2.53 -5.39 6.63
N PHE A 181 2.31 -5.84 5.40
CA PHE A 181 2.18 -7.25 5.10
C PHE A 181 3.29 -7.70 4.18
N THR A 182 3.81 -8.89 4.45
CA THR A 182 4.81 -9.55 3.62
C THR A 182 4.33 -10.89 3.12
N LEU A 183 4.84 -11.25 1.94
CA LEU A 183 4.61 -12.52 1.29
C LEU A 183 5.95 -13.19 1.04
N ASP A 184 6.09 -14.41 1.56
CA ASP A 184 7.28 -15.22 1.34
C ASP A 184 7.25 -15.85 -0.06
N ALA A 185 8.42 -15.91 -0.67
CA ALA A 185 8.67 -16.48 -1.98
C ALA A 185 10.04 -17.17 -2.02
N ILE A 186 10.32 -17.87 -3.11
CA ILE A 186 11.64 -18.38 -3.43
C ILE A 186 12.07 -17.77 -4.76
N VAL A 187 13.13 -16.97 -4.74
CA VAL A 187 13.67 -16.28 -5.92
C VAL A 187 15.01 -16.91 -6.27
N ASP A 188 15.08 -17.56 -7.44
CA ASP A 188 16.23 -18.38 -7.84
C ASP A 188 16.73 -19.26 -6.68
N GLU A 189 15.85 -20.07 -6.07
CA GLU A 189 16.14 -20.98 -4.95
C GLU A 189 16.49 -20.31 -3.61
N VAL A 190 16.44 -18.99 -3.49
CA VAL A 190 16.68 -18.27 -2.23
C VAL A 190 15.36 -17.80 -1.63
N LYS A 191 15.12 -18.14 -0.37
CA LYS A 191 13.95 -17.63 0.37
C LYS A 191 14.01 -16.10 0.42
N THR A 192 12.92 -15.46 0.02
CA THR A 192 12.81 -14.01 -0.12
C THR A 192 11.48 -13.57 0.46
N SER A 193 11.47 -12.51 1.26
CA SER A 193 10.24 -11.92 1.77
C SER A 193 9.96 -10.58 1.07
N PHE A 194 8.77 -10.43 0.50
CA PHE A 194 8.36 -9.20 -0.19
C PHE A 194 7.28 -8.46 0.57
N ILE A 195 7.40 -7.14 0.74
CA ILE A 195 6.25 -6.31 1.13
C ILE A 195 5.22 -6.32 -0.01
N VAL A 196 3.96 -6.54 0.35
CA VAL A 196 2.85 -6.46 -0.61
C VAL A 196 2.52 -4.99 -0.83
N ASP A 197 2.89 -4.47 -1.99
CA ASP A 197 2.92 -3.02 -2.26
C ASP A 197 2.10 -2.68 -3.50
N THR A 198 0.86 -2.22 -3.31
CA THR A 198 0.01 -1.76 -4.43
C THR A 198 0.40 -0.37 -4.95
N GLY A 199 1.31 0.35 -4.29
CA GLY A 199 1.91 1.59 -4.78
C GLY A 199 3.05 1.36 -5.78
N ALA A 200 3.72 0.20 -5.71
CA ALA A 200 4.77 -0.20 -6.63
C ALA A 200 4.22 -0.77 -7.95
N ASP A 201 4.83 -0.41 -9.08
CA ASP A 201 4.46 -0.92 -10.41
C ASP A 201 4.95 -2.34 -10.68
N GLY A 202 6.07 -2.74 -10.06
CA GLY A 202 6.71 -4.03 -10.27
C GLY A 202 7.43 -4.54 -9.04
N ALA A 203 8.13 -5.68 -9.19
CA ALA A 203 8.90 -6.26 -8.10
C ALA A 203 10.31 -5.64 -7.99
N SER A 204 10.77 -5.46 -6.76
CA SER A 204 12.14 -5.02 -6.45
C SER A 204 12.72 -5.80 -5.29
N ILE A 205 14.03 -6.04 -5.31
CA ILE A 205 14.81 -6.67 -4.23
C ILE A 205 16.01 -5.78 -3.88
N GLY A 206 16.34 -5.73 -2.59
CA GLY A 206 17.57 -5.14 -2.06
C GLY A 206 18.81 -5.79 -2.67
N ALA A 207 19.64 -5.03 -3.38
CA ALA A 207 20.86 -5.55 -4.01
C ALA A 207 21.84 -6.20 -2.99
N GLU A 208 21.76 -5.79 -1.73
CA GLU A 208 22.55 -6.25 -0.59
C GLU A 208 22.00 -7.51 0.11
N THR A 209 20.77 -7.92 -0.21
CA THR A 209 20.14 -9.13 0.34
C THR A 209 20.76 -10.37 -0.29
N GLU A 210 20.58 -11.55 0.32
CA GLU A 210 21.10 -12.80 -0.25
C GLU A 210 20.52 -13.09 -1.64
N SER A 211 19.21 -12.88 -1.82
CA SER A 211 18.55 -13.00 -3.13
C SER A 211 19.07 -11.95 -4.11
N GLY A 212 19.25 -10.71 -3.66
CA GLY A 212 19.82 -9.62 -4.48
C GLY A 212 21.22 -9.95 -4.98
N LYS A 213 22.11 -10.41 -4.10
CA LYS A 213 23.48 -10.84 -4.46
C LYS A 213 23.47 -11.98 -5.47
N LYS A 214 22.58 -12.98 -5.32
CA LYS A 214 22.45 -14.09 -6.29
C LYS A 214 22.00 -13.58 -7.66
N LEU A 215 21.09 -12.62 -7.67
CA LEU A 215 20.53 -12.02 -8.88
C LEU A 215 21.49 -11.05 -9.59
N LEU A 216 22.46 -10.45 -8.89
CA LEU A 216 23.42 -9.51 -9.48
C LEU A 216 24.11 -10.08 -10.72
N ALA A 217 24.53 -11.34 -10.68
CA ALA A 217 25.20 -12.01 -11.81
C ALA A 217 24.31 -12.17 -13.06
N LYS A 218 22.99 -12.14 -12.89
CA LYS A 218 21.98 -12.27 -13.97
C LYS A 218 21.39 -10.92 -14.39
N SER A 219 21.78 -9.85 -13.70
CA SER A 219 21.19 -8.53 -13.90
C SER A 219 21.89 -7.75 -15.01
N ILE A 220 21.13 -6.94 -15.73
CA ILE A 220 21.63 -6.01 -16.75
C ILE A 220 21.44 -4.56 -16.27
N PRO A 221 22.32 -3.62 -16.67
CA PRO A 221 22.06 -2.20 -16.49
C PRO A 221 20.76 -1.79 -17.19
N THR A 222 20.11 -0.75 -16.68
CA THR A 222 18.95 -0.12 -17.32
C THR A 222 18.98 1.39 -17.12
N ASP A 223 18.36 2.10 -18.04
CA ASP A 223 18.13 3.54 -17.93
C ASP A 223 16.82 3.85 -17.17
N GLU A 224 16.06 2.82 -16.77
CA GLU A 224 14.90 2.97 -15.89
C GLU A 224 15.33 3.68 -14.59
N LYS A 225 14.65 4.79 -14.27
CA LYS A 225 14.79 5.50 -13.00
C LYS A 225 13.58 5.21 -12.14
N ILE A 226 13.80 4.65 -10.96
CA ILE A 226 12.73 4.44 -9.97
C ILE A 226 12.91 5.46 -8.86
N GLY A 227 11.85 6.19 -8.56
CA GLY A 227 11.78 7.09 -7.42
C GLY A 227 10.72 6.61 -6.44
N GLY A 228 11.07 6.53 -5.15
CA GLY A 228 10.08 6.45 -4.10
C GLY A 228 9.57 7.84 -3.69
N ILE A 229 8.83 7.89 -2.59
CA ILE A 229 8.31 9.12 -1.96
C ILE A 229 9.40 10.18 -1.73
N THR A 230 10.67 9.78 -1.60
CA THR A 230 11.80 10.69 -1.34
C THR A 230 12.49 11.22 -2.60
N GLY A 231 12.04 10.80 -3.79
CA GLY A 231 12.35 11.45 -5.06
C GLY A 231 13.77 11.33 -5.59
N LYS A 232 14.69 10.58 -4.94
CA LYS A 232 16.01 10.32 -5.51
C LYS A 232 15.95 9.12 -6.45
N PRO A 233 16.05 9.31 -7.78
CA PRO A 233 16.13 8.18 -8.69
C PRO A 233 17.45 7.46 -8.48
N GLU A 234 17.38 6.18 -8.12
CA GLU A 234 18.58 5.36 -7.94
C GLU A 234 18.92 4.61 -9.22
N VAL A 235 20.22 4.38 -9.44
CA VAL A 235 20.67 3.51 -10.52
C VAL A 235 20.29 2.09 -10.15
N ILE A 236 19.44 1.50 -10.97
CA ILE A 236 18.95 0.15 -10.77
C ILE A 236 19.53 -0.79 -11.81
N ARG A 237 19.63 -2.06 -11.45
CA ARG A 237 19.84 -3.15 -12.41
C ARG A 237 18.54 -3.95 -12.50
N ILE A 238 18.30 -4.58 -13.63
CA ILE A 238 17.11 -5.42 -13.80
C ILE A 238 17.51 -6.86 -14.08
N VAL A 239 16.76 -7.80 -13.53
CA VAL A 239 16.74 -9.20 -13.97
C VAL A 239 15.46 -9.40 -14.76
N PRO A 240 15.51 -9.51 -16.10
CA PRO A 240 14.30 -9.52 -16.92
C PRO A 240 13.38 -10.74 -16.67
N GLN A 241 13.97 -11.88 -16.28
CA GLN A 241 13.26 -13.15 -16.09
C GLN A 241 13.82 -13.91 -14.88
N ALA A 242 13.67 -13.35 -13.68
CA ALA A 242 13.98 -14.10 -12.46
C ALA A 242 12.95 -15.22 -12.27
N GLN A 243 13.40 -16.42 -11.89
CA GLN A 243 12.49 -17.51 -11.53
C GLN A 243 12.00 -17.26 -10.10
N VAL A 244 10.68 -17.15 -9.93
CA VAL A 244 10.06 -16.87 -8.64
C VAL A 244 8.99 -17.91 -8.37
N LYS A 245 9.13 -18.61 -7.26
CA LYS A 245 8.05 -19.43 -6.70
C LYS A 245 7.35 -18.64 -5.61
N ILE A 246 6.08 -18.33 -5.82
CA ILE A 246 5.27 -17.52 -4.91
C ILE A 246 3.87 -18.09 -4.83
N LEU A 247 3.36 -18.23 -3.59
CA LEU A 247 2.17 -19.04 -3.33
C LEU A 247 2.38 -20.46 -3.90
N ASP A 248 1.43 -20.95 -4.70
CA ASP A 248 1.52 -22.24 -5.41
C ASP A 248 1.94 -22.09 -6.89
N HIS A 249 2.52 -20.96 -7.28
CA HIS A 249 2.89 -20.67 -8.67
C HIS A 249 4.41 -20.55 -8.86
N ASP A 250 4.89 -21.10 -9.98
CA ASP A 250 6.23 -20.86 -10.50
C ASP A 250 6.12 -19.89 -11.68
N ILE A 251 6.61 -18.66 -11.50
CA ILE A 251 6.51 -17.59 -12.49
C ILE A 251 7.89 -17.05 -12.87
N LYS A 252 7.97 -16.45 -14.06
CA LYS A 252 9.10 -15.61 -14.46
C LYS A 252 8.65 -14.16 -14.41
N MET A 253 9.41 -13.32 -13.71
CA MET A 253 9.11 -11.89 -13.64
C MET A 253 10.36 -11.02 -13.71
N LYS A 254 10.14 -9.76 -14.09
CA LYS A 254 11.15 -8.72 -14.03
C LYS A 254 11.34 -8.32 -12.57
N ILE A 255 12.57 -8.42 -12.06
CA ILE A 255 12.93 -7.93 -10.72
C ILE A 255 13.94 -6.79 -10.87
N ARG A 256 13.68 -5.68 -10.20
CA ARG A 256 14.66 -4.59 -10.06
C ARG A 256 15.54 -4.83 -8.84
N LEU A 257 16.84 -4.60 -9.01
CA LEU A 257 17.79 -4.58 -7.91
C LEU A 257 18.07 -3.12 -7.58
N GLN A 258 17.74 -2.74 -6.36
CA GLN A 258 17.92 -1.38 -5.84
C GLN A 258 18.37 -1.44 -4.38
N PRO A 259 19.05 -0.41 -3.87
CA PRO A 259 19.19 -0.23 -2.42
C PRO A 259 17.82 -0.27 -1.73
N ILE A 260 17.72 -1.00 -0.63
CA ILE A 260 16.56 -0.91 0.27
C ILE A 260 17.01 -0.37 1.63
N SER A 261 16.11 0.32 2.32
CA SER A 261 16.45 0.76 3.68
C SER A 261 16.61 -0.44 4.60
N LYS A 262 17.67 -0.48 5.41
CA LYS A 262 17.85 -1.51 6.47
C LYS A 262 16.72 -1.56 7.49
N GLN A 263 15.85 -0.55 7.51
CA GLN A 263 14.68 -0.48 8.38
C GLN A 263 13.52 -1.33 7.86
N MET A 264 13.56 -1.77 6.61
CA MET A 264 12.60 -2.71 6.05
C MET A 264 13.01 -4.13 6.46
N SER A 265 12.16 -4.82 7.20
CA SER A 265 12.39 -6.22 7.61
C SER A 265 12.07 -7.22 6.48
N ALA A 266 12.01 -6.76 5.23
CA ALA A 266 11.71 -7.55 4.05
C ALA A 266 12.84 -7.36 3.03
N ASP A 267 13.07 -8.37 2.19
CA ASP A 267 14.11 -8.34 1.16
C ASP A 267 13.74 -7.47 -0.03
N GLY A 268 12.45 -7.12 -0.18
CA GLY A 268 11.96 -6.43 -1.35
C GLY A 268 10.51 -5.99 -1.27
N MET A 269 9.98 -5.55 -2.41
CA MET A 269 8.59 -5.15 -2.61
C MET A 269 8.02 -5.91 -3.81
N LEU A 270 6.76 -6.32 -3.72
CA LEU A 270 6.03 -7.00 -4.76
C LEU A 270 4.90 -6.08 -5.24
N GLY A 271 5.08 -5.54 -6.44
CA GLY A 271 4.18 -4.55 -7.02
C GLY A 271 3.04 -5.09 -7.89
N MET A 272 2.34 -4.15 -8.52
CA MET A 272 1.15 -4.37 -9.35
C MET A 272 1.37 -5.28 -10.56
N GLN A 273 2.61 -5.44 -11.06
CA GLN A 273 2.93 -6.45 -12.08
C GLN A 273 2.42 -7.86 -11.69
N PHE A 274 2.53 -8.21 -10.40
CA PHE A 274 1.99 -9.44 -9.85
C PHE A 274 0.60 -9.23 -9.24
N LEU A 275 0.42 -8.13 -8.49
CA LEU A 275 -0.79 -7.94 -7.66
C LEU A 275 -2.07 -7.60 -8.43
N LYS A 276 -2.01 -7.16 -9.69
CA LYS A 276 -3.17 -6.65 -10.47
C LYS A 276 -4.35 -7.62 -10.67
N ASN A 277 -4.22 -8.88 -10.27
CA ASN A 277 -5.32 -9.85 -10.32
C ASN A 277 -5.61 -10.46 -8.94
N CYS A 278 -4.97 -9.97 -7.90
CA CYS A 278 -5.09 -10.51 -6.56
C CYS A 278 -6.18 -9.79 -5.75
N SER A 279 -6.62 -10.45 -4.67
CA SER A 279 -7.40 -9.83 -3.62
C SER A 279 -6.65 -9.96 -2.30
N LEU A 280 -6.55 -8.84 -1.58
CA LEU A 280 -5.97 -8.79 -0.24
C LEU A 280 -7.10 -8.70 0.78
N ILE A 281 -7.06 -9.55 1.81
CA ILE A 281 -7.84 -9.37 3.02
C ILE A 281 -6.87 -8.91 4.09
N ILE A 282 -7.14 -7.75 4.67
CA ILE A 282 -6.27 -7.11 5.65
C ILE A 282 -7.07 -6.74 6.90
N SER A 283 -6.42 -6.81 8.06
CA SER A 283 -6.91 -6.27 9.32
C SER A 283 -5.76 -5.54 10.01
N LEU A 284 -6.00 -4.98 11.20
CA LEU A 284 -4.91 -4.41 12.00
C LEU A 284 -3.96 -5.47 12.61
N LYS A 285 -4.20 -6.77 12.38
CA LYS A 285 -3.44 -7.86 13.01
C LYS A 285 -2.96 -8.95 12.06
N THR A 286 -3.68 -9.16 10.97
CA THR A 286 -3.46 -10.27 10.04
C THR A 286 -3.76 -9.84 8.62
N GLY A 287 -3.11 -10.51 7.67
CA GLY A 287 -3.39 -10.36 6.25
C GLY A 287 -3.45 -11.71 5.55
N SER A 288 -4.13 -11.76 4.42
CA SER A 288 -4.10 -12.89 3.49
C SER A 288 -4.28 -12.41 2.05
N ILE A 289 -3.74 -13.16 1.10
CA ILE A 289 -3.78 -12.87 -0.32
C ILE A 289 -4.37 -14.05 -1.09
N SER A 290 -5.17 -13.78 -2.11
CA SER A 290 -5.59 -14.76 -3.10
C SER A 290 -5.28 -14.19 -4.49
N CYS A 291 -4.67 -14.99 -5.34
CA CYS A 291 -4.40 -14.67 -6.74
C CYS A 291 -4.88 -15.86 -7.59
N PRO A 292 -5.42 -15.61 -8.80
CA PRO A 292 -5.85 -16.67 -9.71
C PRO A 292 -4.67 -17.47 -10.29
#